data_AF-A0A928P3P5-F1
#
_entry.id   AF-A0A928P3P5-F1
#
_cell.length_a   1.000
_cell.length_b   1.000
_cell.length_c   1.000
_cell.angle_alpha   90.00
_cell.angle_beta   90.00
_cell.angle_gamma   90.00
#
_symmetry.space_group_name_H-M   'P 1'
#
loop_
_entity.id
_entity.type
_entity.pdbx_description
1 polymer ?
#
loop_
_entity_poly.entity_id
_entity_poly.type
_entity_poly.pdbx_seq_one_letter_code
_entity_poly.pdbx_strand_id
1 'polypeptide(L)' 'MEQKKIPTVRRPGDLYLQFTRTSTKELELRLLHGATREEKIFYRKLLNLKLQLEQEKVIGELLL' A
#
# COMPACT_ATOMS: atom_id res chain seq x y z
N MET A 1 10.53 35.18 -2.86
CA MET A 1 10.84 34.26 -1.75
C MET A 1 9.63 33.37 -1.51
N GLU A 2 9.90 32.07 -1.43
CA GLU A 2 9.02 30.95 -1.02
C GLU A 2 7.73 30.70 -1.81
N GLN A 3 7.84 29.88 -2.86
CA GLN A 3 6.71 29.10 -3.36
C GLN A 3 6.30 28.08 -2.28
N LYS A 4 5.18 28.33 -1.61
CA LYS A 4 4.52 27.33 -0.76
C LYS A 4 4.20 26.11 -1.61
N LYS A 5 4.91 25.00 -1.40
CA LYS A 5 4.57 23.69 -1.99
C LYS A 5 3.18 23.31 -1.48
N ILE A 6 2.17 23.45 -2.34
CA ILE A 6 0.83 22.93 -2.09
C ILE A 6 0.97 21.40 -1.97
N PRO A 7 0.49 20.77 -0.89
CA PRO A 7 0.50 19.31 -0.81
C PRO A 7 -0.36 18.77 -1.94
N THR A 8 0.28 18.07 -2.87
CA THR A 8 -0.42 17.47 -4.01
C THR A 8 -1.37 16.41 -3.46
N VAL A 9 -2.67 16.71 -3.44
CA VAL A 9 -3.71 15.71 -3.17
C VAL A 9 -3.58 14.67 -4.27
N ARG A 10 -3.06 13.48 -3.92
CA ARG A 10 -2.90 12.38 -4.89
C ARG A 10 -4.29 11.98 -5.39
N ARG A 11 -4.45 11.86 -6.71
CA ARG A 11 -5.72 11.36 -7.26
C ARG A 11 -5.87 9.89 -6.83
N PRO A 12 -7.10 9.38 -6.63
CA PRO A 12 -7.30 7.98 -6.26
C PRO A 12 -6.56 6.98 -7.17
N GLY A 13 -6.48 7.27 -8.47
CA GLY A 13 -5.72 6.45 -9.43
C GLY A 13 -4.21 6.38 -9.15
N ASP A 14 -3.61 7.46 -8.64
CA ASP A 14 -2.17 7.49 -8.32
C ASP A 14 -1.86 6.60 -7.11
N LEU A 15 -2.78 6.59 -6.12
CA LEU A 15 -2.67 5.72 -4.94
C LEU A 15 -2.82 4.25 -5.32
N TYR A 16 -3.77 3.94 -6.21
CA TYR A 16 -3.95 2.58 -6.72
C TYR A 16 -2.71 2.10 -7.49
N LEU A 17 -2.17 2.93 -8.38
CA LEU A 17 -0.98 2.58 -9.16
C LEU A 17 0.26 2.36 -8.27
N GLN A 18 0.39 3.13 -7.19
CA GLN A 18 1.45 2.91 -6.22
C GLN A 18 1.26 1.62 -5.44
N PHE A 19 0.03 1.33 -5.01
CA PHE A 19 -0.29 0.08 -4.33
C PHE A 19 0.02 -1.15 -5.18
N THR A 20 -0.34 -1.15 -6.47
CA THR A 20 -0.08 -2.30 -7.36
C THR A 20 1.41 -2.54 -7.54
N ARG A 21 2.22 -1.48 -7.63
CA ARG A 21 3.68 -1.54 -7.78
C ARG A 21 4.45 -1.90 -6.50
N THR A 22 3.89 -1.64 -5.32
CA THR A 22 4.58 -1.84 -4.04
C THR A 22 4.54 -3.31 -3.62
N SER A 23 5.66 -3.98 -3.44
CA SER A 23 5.72 -5.37 -2.99
C SER A 23 5.27 -5.57 -1.54
N THR A 24 4.90 -6.81 -1.16
CA THR A 24 4.61 -7.19 0.23
C THR A 24 5.80 -6.89 1.16
N LYS A 25 7.02 -7.24 0.74
CA LYS A 25 8.25 -6.95 1.47
C LYS A 25 8.48 -5.45 1.72
N GLU A 26 8.17 -4.59 0.75
CA GLU A 26 8.24 -3.15 0.96
C GLU A 26 7.20 -2.67 1.97
N LEU A 27 5.98 -3.22 1.94
CA LEU A 27 4.94 -2.90 2.92
C LEU A 27 5.33 -3.35 4.34
N GLU A 28 5.98 -4.52 4.48
CA GLU A 28 6.52 -5.00 5.75
C GLU A 28 7.61 -4.07 6.30
N LEU A 29 8.56 -3.66 5.45
CA LEU A 29 9.60 -2.70 5.83
C LEU A 29 9.01 -1.35 6.26
N ARG A 30 7.97 -0.88 5.56
CA ARG A 30 7.26 0.36 5.90
C ARG A 30 6.48 0.22 7.20
N LEU A 31 5.87 -0.93 7.45
CA LEU A 31 5.19 -1.25 8.71
C LEU A 31 6.17 -1.27 9.88
N LEU A 32 7.35 -1.88 9.71
CA LEU A 32 8.38 -1.96 10.74
C LEU A 32 8.92 -0.57 11.12
N HIS A 33 9.21 0.25 10.10
CA HIS A 33 9.81 1.57 10.26
C HIS A 33 8.80 2.73 10.43
N GLY A 34 7.50 2.46 10.46
CA GLY A 34 6.47 3.49 10.64
C GLY A 34 6.70 4.29 11.93
N ALA A 35 6.66 5.61 11.84
CA ALA A 35 6.98 6.50 12.97
C ALA A 35 5.80 6.63 13.94
N THR A 36 4.57 6.54 13.43
CA THR A 36 3.35 6.69 14.21
C THR A 36 2.52 5.41 14.24
N ARG A 37 1.61 5.31 15.21
CA ARG A 37 0.66 4.21 15.30
C ARG A 37 -0.26 4.19 14.09
N GLU A 38 -0.68 5.35 13.62
CA GLU A 38 -1.55 5.54 12.47
C GLU A 38 -0.88 5.05 11.18
N GLU A 39 0.39 5.37 10.98
CA GLU A 39 1.19 4.87 9.85
C GLU A 39 1.30 3.34 9.89
N LYS A 40 1.60 2.77 11.05
CA LYS A 40 1.67 1.31 11.21
C LYS A 40 0.32 0.64 10.91
N ILE A 41 -0.78 1.21 11.40
CA ILE A 41 -2.13 0.69 11.09
C ILE A 41 -2.40 0.77 9.59
N PHE A 42 -2.02 1.87 8.95
CA PHE A 42 -2.18 2.06 7.51
C PHE A 42 -1.41 1.02 6.70
N TYR A 43 -0.10 0.86 6.95
CA TYR A 43 0.71 -0.13 6.24
C TYR A 43 0.26 -1.57 6.52
N ARG A 44 -0.20 -1.87 7.74
CA ARG A 44 -0.78 -3.18 8.06
C ARG A 44 -2.05 -3.46 7.24
N LYS A 45 -2.94 -2.48 7.08
CA LYS A 45 -4.14 -2.61 6.25
C LYS A 45 -3.78 -2.85 4.78
N LEU A 46 -2.80 -2.12 4.24
CA LEU A 46 -2.34 -2.31 2.86
C LEU A 46 -1.70 -3.68 2.64
N LEU A 47 -0.86 -4.14 3.59
CA LEU A 47 -0.25 -5.46 3.52
C LEU A 47 -1.32 -6.56 3.50
N ASN A 48 -2.29 -6.48 4.42
CA ASN A 48 -3.40 -7.43 4.46
C ASN A 48 -4.17 -7.46 3.15
N LEU A 49 -4.50 -6.29 2.59
CA LEU A 49 -5.20 -6.21 1.31
C LEU A 49 -4.39 -6.87 0.17
N LYS A 50 -3.07 -6.66 0.14
CA LYS A 50 -2.21 -7.25 -0.89
C LYS A 50 -2.17 -8.77 -0.80
N LEU A 51 -2.03 -9.30 0.43
CA LEU A 51 -2.04 -10.73 0.68
C LEU A 51 -3.39 -11.37 0.32
N GLN A 52 -4.50 -10.69 0.60
CA GLN A 52 -5.84 -11.17 0.21
C GLN A 52 -5.96 -11.29 -1.32
N LEU A 53 -5.52 -10.28 -2.08
CA LEU A 53 -5.56 -10.34 -3.54
C LEU A 53 -4.67 -11.45 -4.11
N GLU A 54 -3.49 -11.69 -3.51
CA GLU A 54 -2.61 -12.79 -3.91
C GLU A 54 -3.24 -14.16 -3.62
N GLN A 55 -3.89 -14.31 -2.45
CA GLN A 55 -4.61 -15.53 -2.08
C GLN A 55 -5.80 -15.81 -3.01
N GLU A 56 -6.61 -14.79 -3.31
CA GLU A 56 -7.74 -14.92 -4.23
C GLU A 56 -7.29 -15.36 -5.62
N LYS A 57 -6.16 -14.83 -6.10
CA LYS A 57 -5.56 -15.25 -7.37
C LYS A 57 -5.15 -16.72 -7.34
N VAL A 58 -4.44 -17.16 -6.30
CA VAL A 58 -4.00 -18.56 -6.16
C VAL A 58 -5.18 -19.52 -6.08
N ILE A 59 -6.22 -19.17 -5.30
CA ILE A 59 -7.44 -19.99 -5.22
C ILE A 59 -8.14 -20.07 -6.58
N GLY A 60 -8.25 -18.94 -7.29
CA GLY A 60 -8.82 -18.91 -8.64
C GLY A 60 -8.05 -19.79 -9.63
N GLU A 61 -6.72 -19.82 -9.55
CA GLU A 61 -5.87 -20.68 -10.39
C GLU A 61 -5.98 -22.18 -10.02
N LEU A 62 -6.24 -22.52 -8.75
CA LEU A 62 -6.40 -23.91 -8.30
C LEU A 62 -7.77 -24.52 -8.62
N LEU A 63 -8.78 -23.70 -8.90
CA LEU A 63 -10.15 -24.12 -9.21
C LEU A 63 -10.43 -24.25 -10.72
N LEU A 64 -9.47 -23.88 -11.57
CA LEU A 64 -9.52 -23.96 -13.04
C LEU A 64 -8.64 -25.10 -13.56
#